data_AF-A0A1Q7X782-F1
#
_entry.id   AF-A0A1Q7X782-F1
#
_cell.length_a   1.000
_cell.length_b   1.000
_cell.length_c   1.000
_cell.angle_alpha   90.00
_cell.angle_beta   90.00
_cell.angle_gamma   90.00
#
_symmetry.space_group_name_H-M   'P 1'
#
loop_
_entity.id
_entity.type
_entity.pdbx_description
1 polymer ?
#
loop_
_entity_poly.entity_id
_entity_poly.type
_entity_poly.pdbx_seq_one_letter_code
_entity_poly.pdbx_strand_id
1 'polypeptide(L)'
;MRKLEPLQLPPWALPLIVIALITPAIAAFALAGPSAGLAVGALTVGAIVVIAARARFDEEIEVGASPGDRYRLLVVAMEAVETPGIAGAVAELARTGADATGANRKGQPQVLVLAPAVNTTVAHWLSDLRKARQDAQRRLAVSLGTLAAARADARGQVGDSDPVQAVEDALRAASTGPYEPCTRAPARRSPSAPPRAARQPGEAGDAGPRRAARSHPPDRSRSFRQQPPGAPRRAPSRT
;
A
#
# COMPACT_ATOMS: atom_id res chain seq x y z
N MET A 1 -29.10 3.92 10.54
CA MET A 1 -28.28 4.23 9.36
C MET A 1 -29.16 4.94 8.34
N ARG A 2 -28.97 6.25 8.11
CA ARG A 2 -29.67 6.96 7.02
C ARG A 2 -28.87 6.71 5.75
N LYS A 3 -29.47 6.07 4.74
CA LYS A 3 -28.93 6.08 3.38
C LYS A 3 -28.77 7.54 2.98
N LEU A 4 -27.53 7.99 2.80
CA LEU A 4 -27.30 9.24 2.11
C LEU A 4 -27.61 8.93 0.66
N GLU A 5 -28.80 9.34 0.20
CA GLU A 5 -29.04 9.39 -1.23
C GLU A 5 -27.90 10.21 -1.84
N PRO A 6 -27.28 9.75 -2.92
CA PRO A 6 -26.24 10.50 -3.59
C PRO A 6 -26.84 11.87 -3.90
N LEU A 7 -26.35 12.91 -3.22
CA LEU A 7 -26.69 14.30 -3.48
C LEU A 7 -26.20 14.58 -4.89
N GLN A 8 -27.05 14.30 -5.88
CA GLN A 8 -26.87 14.74 -7.24
C GLN A 8 -27.05 16.25 -7.22
N LEU A 9 -26.00 16.95 -6.81
CA LEU A 9 -25.92 18.38 -6.92
C LEU A 9 -25.91 18.68 -8.42
N PRO A 10 -26.97 19.30 -8.96
CA PRO A 10 -26.96 19.64 -10.35
C PRO A 10 -25.78 20.61 -10.60
N PRO A 11 -25.16 20.62 -11.79
CA PRO A 11 -23.93 21.37 -12.06
C PRO A 11 -24.00 22.87 -11.70
N TRP A 12 -25.20 23.44 -11.65
CA TRP A 12 -25.48 24.83 -11.28
C TRP A 12 -25.59 25.08 -9.77
N ALA A 13 -25.64 24.06 -8.93
CA ALA A 13 -25.69 24.21 -7.47
C ALA A 13 -24.34 24.70 -6.91
N LEU A 14 -23.23 24.28 -7.52
CA LEU A 14 -21.88 24.70 -7.15
C LEU A 14 -21.69 26.23 -7.19
N PRO A 15 -21.98 26.94 -8.30
CA PRO A 15 -21.88 28.39 -8.34
C PRO A 15 -22.86 29.08 -7.37
N LEU A 16 -24.04 28.51 -7.08
CA LEU A 16 -24.96 29.09 -6.11
C LEU A 16 -24.46 28.99 -4.67
N ILE A 17 -23.84 27.87 -4.29
CA ILE A 17 -23.21 27.73 -2.97
C ILE A 17 -22.09 28.77 -2.82
N VAL A 18 -21.28 28.95 -3.86
CA VAL A 18 -20.21 29.96 -3.89
C VAL A 18 -20.80 31.38 -3.76
N ILE A 19 -21.85 31.70 -4.51
CA ILE A 19 -22.54 33.00 -4.42
C ILE A 19 -23.11 33.21 -3.01
N ALA A 20 -23.76 32.20 -2.43
CA ALA A 20 -24.33 32.27 -1.09
C ALA A 20 -23.26 32.49 0.00
N LEU A 21 -22.03 32.02 -0.23
CA LEU A 21 -20.90 32.24 0.68
C LEU A 21 -20.32 33.65 0.55
N ILE A 22 -20.22 34.18 -0.69
CA ILE A 22 -19.52 35.43 -1.00
C ILE A 22 -20.43 36.65 -0.81
N THR A 23 -21.71 36.55 -1.20
CA THR A 23 -22.66 37.67 -1.19
C THR A 23 -22.84 38.33 0.18
N PRO A 24 -22.96 37.58 1.31
CA PRO A 24 -23.09 38.17 2.63
C PRO A 24 -21.84 38.98 3.04
N ALA A 25 -20.65 38.51 2.68
CA ALA A 25 -19.40 39.21 2.96
C ALA A 25 -19.31 40.54 2.18
N ILE A 26 -19.66 40.52 0.89
CA ILE A 26 -19.71 41.73 0.06
C ILE A 26 -20.77 42.71 0.57
N ALA A 27 -21.97 42.23 0.92
CA ALA A 27 -23.04 43.06 1.44
C ALA A 27 -22.67 43.71 2.79
N ALA A 28 -22.05 42.95 3.70
CA ALA A 28 -21.56 43.47 4.98
C ALA A 28 -20.49 44.56 4.80
N PHE A 29 -19.56 44.36 3.86
CA PHE A 29 -18.52 45.33 3.52
C PHE A 29 -19.12 46.63 2.94
N ALA A 30 -20.12 46.51 2.07
CA ALA A 30 -20.77 47.65 1.42
C ALA A 30 -21.66 48.47 2.37
N LEU A 31 -22.35 47.82 3.32
CA LEU A 31 -23.35 48.47 4.18
C LEU A 31 -22.80 49.00 5.50
N ALA A 32 -21.77 48.38 6.07
CA ALA A 32 -21.28 48.68 7.42
C ALA A 32 -19.80 49.11 7.47
N GLY A 33 -19.15 49.22 6.32
CA GLY A 33 -17.78 49.71 6.18
C GLY A 33 -16.69 48.64 6.38
N PRO A 34 -15.41 49.01 6.20
CA PRO A 34 -14.31 48.04 6.05
C PRO A 34 -14.07 47.15 7.27
N SER A 35 -14.23 47.69 8.48
CA SER A 35 -14.01 46.95 9.72
C SER A 35 -15.09 45.89 9.96
N ALA A 36 -16.35 46.18 9.60
CA ALA A 36 -17.46 45.24 9.72
C ALA A 36 -17.35 44.10 8.70
N GLY A 37 -16.99 44.41 7.46
CA GLY A 37 -16.75 43.38 6.44
C GLY A 37 -15.60 42.44 6.79
N LEU A 38 -14.51 42.96 7.37
CA LEU A 38 -13.40 42.14 7.87
C LEU A 38 -13.83 41.21 9.02
N ALA A 39 -14.65 41.71 9.97
CA ALA A 39 -15.14 40.90 11.08
C ALA A 39 -16.03 39.73 10.60
N VAL A 40 -16.97 40.00 9.68
CA VAL A 40 -17.85 38.96 9.12
C VAL A 40 -17.08 37.96 8.26
N GLY A 41 -16.14 38.44 7.43
CA GLY A 41 -15.26 37.58 6.65
C GLY A 41 -14.41 36.66 7.52
N ALA A 42 -13.78 37.19 8.57
CA ALA A 42 -12.99 36.41 9.52
C ALA A 42 -13.84 35.36 10.26
N LEU A 43 -15.05 35.71 10.68
CA LEU A 43 -15.98 34.77 11.30
C LEU A 43 -16.42 33.66 10.33
N THR A 44 -16.63 33.99 9.06
CA THR A 44 -17.06 33.04 8.03
C THR A 44 -15.93 32.05 7.72
N VAL A 45 -14.72 32.54 7.50
CA VAL A 45 -13.53 31.69 7.29
C VAL A 45 -13.26 30.85 8.54
N GLY A 46 -13.31 31.45 9.73
CA GLY A 46 -13.14 30.73 11.00
C GLY A 46 -14.17 29.62 11.19
N ALA A 47 -15.45 29.88 10.89
CA ALA A 47 -16.50 28.87 10.95
C ALA A 47 -16.26 27.73 9.95
N ILE A 48 -15.86 28.03 8.70
CA ILE A 48 -15.53 27.02 7.70
C ILE A 48 -14.36 26.16 8.18
N VAL A 49 -13.28 26.76 8.70
CA VAL A 49 -12.12 26.02 9.21
C VAL A 49 -12.51 25.12 10.39
N VAL A 50 -13.31 25.62 11.33
CA VAL A 50 -13.78 24.83 12.48
C VAL A 50 -14.68 23.67 12.02
N ILE A 51 -15.57 23.91 11.05
CA ILE A 51 -16.43 22.87 10.48
C ILE A 51 -15.60 21.83 9.73
N ALA A 52 -14.66 22.25 8.89
CA ALA A 52 -13.78 21.35 8.14
C ALA A 52 -12.90 20.51 9.06
N ALA A 53 -12.33 21.10 10.12
CA ALA A 53 -11.54 20.38 11.11
C ALA A 53 -12.38 19.39 11.95
N ARG A 54 -13.69 19.62 12.08
CA ARG A 54 -14.63 18.73 12.78
C ARG A 54 -15.32 17.72 11.87
N ALA A 55 -15.37 17.96 10.57
CA ALA A 55 -15.96 17.06 9.60
C ALA A 55 -15.10 15.78 9.52
N ARG A 56 -15.48 14.76 10.28
CA ARG A 56 -14.97 13.40 10.11
C ARG A 56 -15.80 12.72 9.06
N PHE A 57 -15.16 12.33 7.96
CA PHE A 57 -15.77 11.48 6.94
C PHE A 57 -15.75 10.03 7.46
N ASP A 58 -16.73 9.69 8.29
CA ASP A 58 -16.97 8.32 8.77
C ASP A 58 -17.93 7.54 7.83
N GLU A 59 -18.06 7.99 6.58
CA GLU A 59 -18.81 7.22 5.59
C GLU A 59 -18.01 6.00 5.16
N GLU A 60 -18.67 4.84 5.21
CA GLU A 60 -18.15 3.60 4.65
C GLU A 60 -18.00 3.80 3.14
N ILE A 61 -16.76 3.87 2.66
CA ILE A 61 -16.48 3.96 1.24
C ILE A 61 -16.92 2.64 0.60
N GLU A 62 -18.10 2.64 -0.02
CA GLU A 62 -18.63 1.49 -0.74
C GLU A 62 -17.81 1.29 -2.02
N VAL A 63 -16.78 0.45 -1.92
CA VAL A 63 -15.96 0.05 -3.07
C VAL A 63 -16.75 -0.97 -3.90
N GLY A 64 -16.90 -0.72 -5.20
CA GLY A 64 -17.60 -1.63 -6.10
C GLY A 64 -17.11 -3.07 -5.96
N ALA A 65 -18.04 -4.02 -5.86
CA ALA A 65 -17.72 -5.43 -5.69
C ALA A 65 -16.82 -5.92 -6.82
N SER A 66 -15.58 -6.27 -6.51
CA SER A 66 -14.74 -7.04 -7.42
C SER A 66 -15.17 -8.51 -7.35
N PRO A 67 -15.41 -9.19 -8.48
CA PRO A 67 -15.75 -10.61 -8.50
C PRO A 67 -14.52 -11.45 -8.14
N GLY A 68 -14.14 -11.44 -6.87
CA GLY A 68 -13.13 -12.31 -6.29
C GLY A 68 -13.79 -13.42 -5.49
N ASP A 69 -13.29 -14.64 -5.61
CA ASP A 69 -13.76 -15.81 -4.85
C ASP A 69 -13.36 -15.77 -3.36
N ARG A 70 -12.83 -14.63 -2.88
CA ARG A 70 -12.29 -14.43 -1.53
C ARG A 70 -12.58 -13.03 -0.99
N TYR A 71 -13.04 -12.97 0.25
CA TYR A 71 -13.13 -11.72 1.01
C TYR A 71 -11.73 -11.26 1.43
N ARG A 72 -11.42 -9.99 1.14
CA ARG A 72 -10.14 -9.36 1.46
C ARG A 72 -10.40 -8.08 2.24
N LEU A 73 -9.72 -7.94 3.37
CA LEU A 73 -9.81 -6.77 4.23
C LEU A 73 -8.45 -6.07 4.26
N LEU A 74 -8.38 -4.83 3.77
CA LEU A 74 -7.20 -3.97 3.88
C LEU A 74 -7.34 -3.08 5.11
N VAL A 75 -6.41 -3.21 6.06
CA VAL A 75 -6.33 -2.40 7.27
C VAL A 75 -5.13 -1.46 7.15
N VAL A 76 -5.38 -0.15 7.18
CA VAL A 76 -4.31 0.86 7.14
C VAL A 76 -3.96 1.28 8.55
N ALA A 77 -2.80 0.83 9.03
CA ALA A 77 -2.31 1.07 10.38
C ALA A 77 -1.41 2.32 10.43
N MET A 78 -2.04 3.50 10.56
CA MET A 78 -1.32 4.76 10.82
C MET A 78 -0.65 4.77 12.20
N GLU A 79 -1.27 4.07 13.14
CA GLU A 79 -0.77 3.78 14.48
C GLU A 79 -0.71 2.26 14.70
N ALA A 80 0.06 1.82 15.69
CA ALA A 80 0.14 0.41 16.03
C ALA A 80 -1.19 -0.08 16.63
N VAL A 81 -1.69 -1.22 16.15
CA VAL A 81 -2.85 -1.88 16.74
C VAL A 81 -2.36 -2.64 17.96
N GLU A 82 -2.35 -1.96 19.10
CA GLU A 82 -1.91 -2.53 20.39
C GLU A 82 -3.07 -3.10 21.20
N THR A 83 -4.28 -2.57 20.98
CA THR A 83 -5.44 -2.89 21.79
C THR A 83 -6.13 -4.18 21.29
N PRO A 84 -6.34 -5.18 22.17
CA PRO A 84 -7.04 -6.41 21.81
C PRO A 84 -8.45 -6.20 21.27
N GLY A 85 -9.15 -5.15 21.75
CA GLY A 85 -10.49 -4.80 21.25
C GLY A 85 -10.52 -4.41 19.78
N ILE A 86 -9.52 -3.65 19.31
CA ILE A 86 -9.41 -3.26 17.90
C ILE A 86 -9.08 -4.49 17.04
N ALA A 87 -8.15 -5.33 17.50
CA ALA A 87 -7.81 -6.57 16.81
C ALA A 87 -9.01 -7.54 16.74
N GLY A 88 -9.81 -7.62 17.81
CA GLY A 88 -11.05 -8.39 17.86
C GLY A 88 -12.10 -7.88 16.87
N ALA A 89 -12.30 -6.56 16.81
CA ALA A 89 -13.21 -5.94 15.83
C ALA A 89 -12.76 -6.23 14.39
N VAL A 90 -11.47 -6.07 14.08
CA VAL A 90 -10.92 -6.42 12.75
C VAL A 90 -11.17 -7.90 12.41
N ALA A 91 -10.95 -8.81 13.36
CA ALA A 91 -11.20 -10.23 13.17
C ALA A 91 -12.69 -10.55 12.98
N GLU A 92 -13.58 -9.84 13.66
CA GLU A 92 -15.03 -9.95 13.49
C GLU A 92 -15.46 -9.44 12.11
N LEU A 93 -15.05 -8.24 11.71
CA LEU A 93 -15.34 -7.69 10.37
C LEU A 93 -14.86 -8.64 9.27
N ALA A 94 -13.65 -9.20 9.41
CA ALA A 94 -13.10 -10.14 8.44
C ALA A 94 -13.95 -11.41 8.28
N ARG A 95 -14.49 -11.94 9.38
CA ARG A 95 -15.37 -13.13 9.38
C ARG A 95 -16.74 -12.80 8.80
N THR A 96 -17.38 -11.75 9.30
CA THR A 96 -18.70 -11.30 8.85
C THR A 96 -18.72 -11.03 7.34
N GLY A 97 -17.69 -10.36 6.82
CA GLY A 97 -17.57 -10.10 5.39
C GLY A 97 -17.34 -11.36 4.55
N ALA A 98 -16.55 -12.32 5.05
CA ALA A 98 -16.33 -13.61 4.38
C ALA A 98 -17.60 -14.47 4.32
N ASP A 99 -18.41 -14.42 5.38
CA ASP A 99 -19.70 -15.11 5.44
C ASP A 99 -20.71 -14.48 4.48
N ALA A 100 -20.78 -13.14 4.44
CA ALA A 100 -21.69 -12.41 3.55
C ALA A 100 -21.38 -12.62 2.05
N THR A 101 -20.11 -12.79 1.70
CA THR A 101 -19.69 -13.02 0.29
C THR A 101 -19.71 -14.49 -0.12
N GLY A 102 -19.97 -15.43 0.79
CA GLY A 102 -19.93 -16.87 0.49
C GLY A 102 -18.53 -17.41 0.17
N ALA A 103 -17.48 -16.59 0.37
CA ALA A 103 -16.08 -16.91 0.13
C ALA A 103 -15.54 -18.04 1.04
N ASN A 104 -16.30 -18.38 2.09
CA ASN A 104 -15.94 -19.36 3.11
C ASN A 104 -15.87 -20.82 2.59
N ARG A 105 -16.20 -21.10 1.32
CA ARG A 105 -16.20 -22.47 0.77
C ARG A 105 -14.79 -23.04 0.50
N LYS A 106 -13.73 -22.23 0.38
CA LYS A 106 -12.36 -22.72 0.10
C LYS A 106 -11.20 -21.92 0.71
N GLY A 107 -11.41 -20.80 1.39
CA GLY A 107 -10.29 -19.99 1.91
C GLY A 107 -10.64 -19.13 3.13
N GLN A 108 -9.68 -18.99 4.04
CA GLN A 108 -9.78 -18.08 5.18
C GLN A 108 -9.78 -16.61 4.69
N PRO A 109 -10.47 -15.69 5.41
CA PRO A 109 -10.45 -14.27 5.09
C PRO A 109 -9.03 -13.74 5.11
N GLN A 110 -8.63 -13.01 4.07
CA GLN A 110 -7.29 -12.49 3.96
C GLN A 110 -7.25 -11.05 4.48
N VAL A 111 -6.69 -10.86 5.68
CA VAL A 111 -6.45 -9.53 6.24
C VAL A 111 -5.06 -9.06 5.80
N LEU A 112 -4.99 -7.94 5.09
CA LEU A 112 -3.74 -7.26 4.74
C LEU A 112 -3.60 -6.01 5.60
N VAL A 113 -2.55 -5.95 6.40
CA VAL A 113 -2.20 -4.79 7.23
C VAL A 113 -1.14 -3.97 6.50
N LEU A 114 -1.50 -2.76 6.12
CA LEU A 114 -0.60 -1.79 5.51
C LEU A 114 -0.14 -0.77 6.56
N ALA A 115 1.17 -0.67 6.79
CA ALA A 115 1.75 0.39 7.61
C ALA A 115 2.51 1.38 6.70
N PRO A 116 1.95 2.55 6.40
CA PRO A 116 2.65 3.58 5.63
C PRO A 116 3.91 4.06 6.36
N ALA A 117 4.97 4.36 5.59
CA ALA A 117 6.21 4.92 6.09
C ALA A 117 6.12 6.45 6.23
N VAL A 118 5.06 6.93 6.89
CA VAL A 118 4.80 8.36 7.06
C VAL A 118 6.02 9.07 7.66
N ASN A 119 6.46 10.10 6.96
CA ASN A 119 7.57 10.93 7.37
C ASN A 119 7.11 12.36 7.69
N THR A 120 7.85 13.04 8.55
CA THR A 120 7.63 14.49 8.73
C THR A 120 8.12 15.24 7.50
N THR A 121 7.50 16.38 7.20
CA THR A 121 7.89 17.22 6.04
C THR A 121 9.39 17.54 6.09
N VAL A 122 9.92 17.94 7.24
CA VAL A 122 11.35 18.27 7.41
C VAL A 122 12.26 17.07 7.14
N ALA A 123 11.95 15.89 7.66
CA ALA A 123 12.74 14.69 7.41
C ALA A 123 12.64 14.19 5.96
N HIS A 124 11.51 14.47 5.28
CA HIS A 124 11.38 14.23 3.85
C HIS A 124 12.34 15.13 3.05
N TRP A 125 12.44 16.42 3.38
CA TRP A 125 13.42 17.33 2.76
C TRP A 125 14.86 16.88 2.96
N LEU A 126 15.16 16.31 4.13
CA LEU A 126 16.49 15.78 4.45
C LEU A 126 16.75 14.37 3.90
N SER A 127 15.81 13.81 3.13
CA SER A 127 15.88 12.43 2.61
C SER A 127 16.08 11.36 3.69
N ASP A 128 15.71 11.65 4.94
CA ASP A 128 15.78 10.68 6.04
C ASP A 128 14.54 9.79 6.03
N LEU A 129 14.54 8.82 5.10
CA LEU A 129 13.48 7.81 4.95
C LEU A 129 13.72 6.57 5.82
N ARG A 130 14.90 6.43 6.43
CA ARG A 130 15.28 5.22 7.19
C ARG A 130 14.48 5.10 8.47
N LYS A 131 14.36 6.21 9.20
CA LYS A 131 13.60 6.26 10.45
C LYS A 131 12.11 6.00 10.20
N ALA A 132 11.52 6.66 9.20
CA ALA A 132 10.12 6.47 8.85
C ALA A 132 9.80 5.00 8.48
N ARG A 133 10.72 4.32 7.78
CA ARG A 133 10.57 2.91 7.45
C ARG A 133 10.70 2.00 8.67
N GLN A 134 11.64 2.29 9.57
CA GLN A 134 11.80 1.54 10.83
C GLN A 134 10.58 1.69 11.73
N ASP A 135 10.04 2.91 11.85
CA ASP A 135 8.84 3.19 12.65
C ASP A 135 7.62 2.45 12.06
N ALA A 136 7.46 2.44 10.73
CA ALA A 136 6.42 1.67 10.07
C ALA A 136 6.58 0.16 10.27
N GLN A 137 7.81 -0.37 10.20
CA GLN A 137 8.09 -1.78 10.50
C GLN A 137 7.74 -2.14 11.94
N ARG A 138 8.05 -1.26 12.90
CA ARG A 138 7.72 -1.46 14.31
C ARG A 138 6.20 -1.47 14.51
N ARG A 139 5.48 -0.48 13.96
CA ARG A 139 4.01 -0.44 13.99
C ARG A 139 3.41 -1.70 13.40
N LEU A 140 3.91 -2.13 12.25
CA LEU A 140 3.44 -3.33 11.57
C LEU A 140 3.65 -4.58 12.42
N ALA A 141 4.85 -4.77 12.99
CA ALA A 141 5.16 -5.92 13.82
C ALA A 141 4.25 -6.01 15.05
N VAL A 142 4.00 -4.89 15.71
CA VAL A 142 3.08 -4.81 16.85
C VAL A 142 1.66 -5.14 16.41
N SER A 143 1.15 -4.51 15.35
CA SER A 143 -0.19 -4.77 14.83
C SER A 143 -0.41 -6.24 14.44
N LEU A 144 0.56 -6.86 13.77
CA LEU A 144 0.49 -8.27 13.40
C LEU A 144 0.51 -9.19 14.63
N GLY A 145 1.32 -8.87 15.64
CA GLY A 145 1.35 -9.62 16.90
C GLY A 145 -0.01 -9.60 17.60
N THR A 146 -0.64 -8.44 17.68
CA THR A 146 -1.97 -8.29 18.31
C THR A 146 -3.07 -8.98 17.50
N LEU A 147 -3.04 -8.89 16.17
CA LEU A 147 -3.99 -9.58 15.30
C LEU A 147 -3.84 -11.10 15.34
N ALA A 148 -2.60 -11.60 15.40
CA ALA A 148 -2.32 -13.01 15.58
C ALA A 148 -2.85 -13.52 16.93
N ALA A 149 -2.69 -12.73 18.01
CA ALA A 149 -3.27 -13.04 19.32
C ALA A 149 -4.81 -13.10 19.28
N ALA A 150 -5.44 -12.30 18.43
CA ALA A 150 -6.89 -12.31 18.16
C ALA A 150 -7.32 -13.40 17.15
N ARG A 151 -6.40 -14.26 16.68
CA ARG A 151 -6.62 -15.31 15.67
C ARG A 151 -7.10 -14.78 14.31
N ALA A 152 -6.74 -13.56 13.94
CA ALA A 152 -6.91 -13.08 12.57
C ALA A 152 -5.73 -13.55 11.70
N ASP A 153 -6.01 -14.20 10.56
CA ASP A 153 -4.99 -14.51 9.55
C ASP A 153 -4.62 -13.21 8.81
N ALA A 154 -3.64 -12.52 9.39
CA ALA A 154 -3.18 -11.22 8.93
C ALA A 154 -1.78 -11.33 8.34
N ARG A 155 -1.60 -10.65 7.20
CA ARG A 155 -0.32 -10.46 6.54
C ARG A 155 0.02 -8.99 6.51
N GLY A 156 1.30 -8.66 6.57
CA GLY A 156 1.75 -7.27 6.69
C GLY A 156 2.55 -6.78 5.48
N GLN A 157 2.39 -5.49 5.19
CA GLN A 157 3.20 -4.76 4.21
C GLN A 157 3.55 -3.37 4.74
N VAL A 158 4.78 -2.93 4.48
CA VAL A 158 5.19 -1.54 4.68
C VAL A 158 4.96 -0.79 3.38
N GLY A 159 4.19 0.29 3.45
CA GLY A 159 3.82 1.12 2.30
C GLY A 159 4.80 2.24 2.01
N ASP A 160 4.46 3.05 1.00
CA ASP A 160 5.13 4.32 0.72
C ASP A 160 4.95 5.32 1.88
N SER A 161 5.67 6.44 1.82
CA SER A 161 5.54 7.55 2.76
C SER A 161 4.23 8.32 2.55
N ASP A 162 3.73 8.37 1.31
CA ASP A 162 2.39 8.85 1.01
C ASP A 162 1.35 7.73 1.28
N PRO A 163 0.43 7.92 2.24
CA PRO A 163 -0.57 6.91 2.57
C PRO A 163 -1.54 6.63 1.42
N VAL A 164 -1.84 7.62 0.56
CA VAL A 164 -2.75 7.42 -0.59
C VAL A 164 -2.07 6.51 -1.61
N GLN A 165 -0.82 6.84 -1.96
CA GLN A 165 -0.01 6.01 -2.85
C GLN A 165 0.18 4.59 -2.29
N ALA A 166 0.44 4.48 -0.98
CA ALA A 166 0.60 3.19 -0.32
C ALA A 166 -0.66 2.32 -0.41
N VAL A 167 -1.84 2.92 -0.26
CA VAL A 167 -3.13 2.22 -0.41
C VAL A 167 -3.37 1.80 -1.85
N GLU A 168 -3.11 2.69 -2.82
CA GLU A 168 -3.25 2.38 -4.23
C GLU A 168 -2.35 1.20 -4.64
N ASP A 169 -1.09 1.23 -4.23
CA ASP A 169 -0.11 0.17 -4.50
C ASP A 169 -0.54 -1.16 -3.85
N ALA A 170 -1.07 -1.12 -2.62
CA ALA A 170 -1.56 -2.30 -1.92
C ALA A 170 -2.80 -2.90 -2.61
N LEU A 171 -3.74 -2.07 -3.04
CA LEU A 171 -4.94 -2.51 -3.77
C LEU A 171 -4.57 -3.11 -5.14
N ARG A 172 -3.61 -2.49 -5.85
CA ARG A 172 -3.09 -2.99 -7.13
C ARG A 172 -2.34 -4.31 -6.96
N ALA A 173 -1.54 -4.46 -5.90
CA ALA A 173 -0.86 -5.71 -5.59
C ALA A 173 -1.88 -6.81 -5.23
N ALA A 174 -2.91 -6.48 -4.46
CA ALA A 174 -3.95 -7.43 -4.07
C ALA A 174 -4.78 -7.91 -5.27
N SER A 175 -5.06 -7.07 -6.26
CA SER A 175 -5.85 -7.46 -7.44
C SER A 175 -5.13 -8.44 -8.37
N THR A 176 -3.79 -8.46 -8.35
CA THR A 176 -2.98 -9.17 -9.36
C THR A 176 -2.70 -10.66 -9.02
N GLY A 177 -2.95 -11.13 -7.79
CA GLY A 177 -2.78 -12.54 -7.42
C GLY A 177 -2.05 -12.75 -6.09
N PRO A 178 -1.59 -13.98 -5.77
CA PRO A 178 -0.87 -14.24 -4.52
C PRO A 178 0.40 -13.40 -4.47
N TYR A 179 0.39 -12.37 -3.63
CA TYR A 179 1.60 -11.61 -3.34
C TYR A 179 2.54 -12.47 -2.50
N GLU A 180 3.75 -12.65 -3.01
CA GLU A 180 4.89 -13.04 -2.19
C GLU A 180 5.37 -11.77 -1.47
N PRO A 181 5.43 -11.75 -0.13
CA PRO A 181 5.95 -10.59 0.57
C PRO A 181 7.39 -10.33 0.14
N CYS A 182 7.74 -9.10 -0.23
CA CYS A 182 9.14 -8.66 -0.36
C CYS A 182 9.81 -8.57 1.02
N THR A 183 9.84 -9.65 1.78
CA THR A 183 10.72 -9.81 2.93
C THR A 183 12.11 -10.12 2.42
N ARG A 184 12.83 -9.09 1.94
CA ARG A 184 14.29 -9.17 1.93
C ARG A 184 14.73 -9.11 3.39
N ALA A 185 14.82 -10.27 4.03
CA ALA A 185 15.57 -10.43 5.26
C ALA A 185 16.95 -9.79 5.04
N PRO A 186 17.44 -8.90 5.92
CA PRO A 186 18.78 -8.37 5.79
C PRO A 186 19.71 -9.58 5.77
N ALA A 187 20.37 -9.81 4.64
CA ALA A 187 21.40 -10.82 4.53
C ALA A 187 22.36 -10.59 5.70
N ARG A 188 22.38 -11.52 6.65
CA ARG A 188 23.43 -11.57 7.68
C ARG A 188 24.73 -11.58 6.89
N ARG A 189 25.47 -10.46 6.89
CA ARG A 189 26.87 -10.48 6.49
C ARG A 189 27.55 -11.44 7.46
N SER A 190 27.88 -12.63 6.99
CA SER A 190 28.88 -13.47 7.63
C SER A 190 30.13 -12.61 7.85
N PRO A 191 30.72 -12.60 9.05
CA PRO A 191 31.99 -11.91 9.26
C PRO A 191 33.03 -12.59 8.37
N SER A 192 33.46 -11.86 7.35
CA SER A 192 34.57 -12.28 6.50
C SER A 192 35.84 -12.40 7.36
N ALA A 193 36.55 -13.49 7.11
CA ALA A 193 37.85 -13.89 7.65
C ALA A 193 38.87 -12.75 7.85
N PRO A 194 39.83 -12.91 8.78
CA PRO A 194 40.83 -11.90 9.09
C PRO A 194 41.72 -11.55 7.89
N PRO A 195 42.25 -10.31 7.83
CA PRO A 195 43.07 -9.85 6.72
C PRO A 195 44.36 -10.68 6.62
N ARG A 196 44.58 -11.28 5.44
CA ARG A 196 45.85 -11.88 5.06
C ARG A 196 46.94 -10.81 5.13
N ALA A 197 47.95 -11.10 5.95
CA ALA A 197 49.16 -10.32 6.11
C ALA A 197 49.79 -9.97 4.75
N ALA A 198 50.25 -8.73 4.66
CA ALA A 198 51.01 -8.17 3.57
C ALA A 198 52.22 -9.07 3.22
N ARG A 199 52.23 -9.62 1.99
CA ARG A 199 53.43 -10.16 1.37
C ARG A 199 54.03 -9.04 0.52
N GLN A 200 55.21 -8.58 0.92
CA GLN A 200 56.03 -7.63 0.17
C GLN A 200 56.40 -8.23 -1.20
N PRO A 201 56.40 -7.45 -2.30
CA PRO A 201 57.00 -7.85 -3.56
C PRO A 201 58.47 -7.43 -3.59
N GLY A 202 59.35 -8.43 -3.50
CA GLY A 202 60.77 -8.31 -3.79
C GLY A 202 61.11 -9.12 -5.04
N GLU A 203 61.73 -8.43 -5.99
CA GLU A 203 62.74 -8.91 -6.95
C GLU A 203 62.35 -9.72 -8.20
N ALA A 204 62.95 -9.19 -9.29
CA ALA A 204 63.40 -9.84 -10.53
C ALA A 204 62.31 -10.44 -11.43
N GLY A 205 62.09 -9.98 -12.66
CA GLY A 205 63.07 -9.48 -13.62
C GLY A 205 63.49 -10.62 -14.54
N ASP A 206 62.95 -10.55 -15.76
CA ASP A 206 63.53 -11.08 -16.99
C ASP A 206 63.11 -12.47 -17.53
N ALA A 207 63.11 -12.51 -18.87
CA ALA A 207 63.07 -13.63 -19.80
C ALA A 207 61.70 -14.19 -20.28
N GLY A 208 61.32 -13.77 -21.50
CA GLY A 208 61.14 -14.74 -22.59
C GLY A 208 59.75 -14.87 -23.22
N PRO A 209 59.57 -14.55 -24.52
CA PRO A 209 58.28 -14.51 -25.18
C PRO A 209 57.91 -15.77 -26.00
N ARG A 210 56.60 -15.98 -26.09
CA ARG A 210 55.81 -16.44 -27.26
C ARG A 210 56.29 -17.69 -28.02
N ARG A 211 55.50 -18.76 -27.93
CA ARG A 211 55.27 -19.65 -29.08
C ARG A 211 53.80 -20.01 -29.23
N ALA A 212 53.28 -19.66 -30.39
CA ALA A 212 51.95 -19.99 -30.87
C ALA A 212 51.83 -21.49 -31.19
N ALA A 213 50.68 -22.08 -30.92
CA ALA A 213 50.19 -23.23 -31.66
C ALA A 213 48.66 -23.15 -31.76
N ARG A 214 48.21 -23.00 -33.00
CA ARG A 214 46.82 -23.10 -33.44
C ARG A 214 46.43 -24.59 -33.46
N SER A 215 45.19 -24.90 -33.09
CA SER A 215 44.40 -25.92 -33.78
C SER A 215 42.91 -25.77 -33.46
N HIS A 216 42.13 -25.93 -34.53
CA HIS A 216 40.70 -25.67 -34.72
C HIS A 216 39.84 -26.92 -34.32
N PRO A 217 38.49 -26.87 -34.40
CA PRO A 217 37.54 -27.63 -33.58
C PRO A 217 37.00 -28.92 -34.26
N PRO A 218 35.97 -29.56 -33.67
CA PRO A 218 34.68 -29.69 -34.37
C PRO A 218 33.46 -29.50 -33.42
N ASP A 219 32.43 -28.75 -33.81
CA ASP A 219 31.19 -29.18 -34.48
C ASP A 219 30.56 -30.48 -33.97
N ARG A 220 29.35 -30.36 -33.38
CA ARG A 220 28.29 -31.37 -33.45
C ARG A 220 26.94 -30.79 -33.06
N SER A 221 26.24 -30.36 -34.10
CA SER A 221 24.80 -30.48 -34.26
C SER A 221 24.21 -31.77 -33.66
N ARG A 222 23.16 -31.66 -32.84
CA ARG A 222 22.15 -32.71 -32.68
C ARG A 222 20.77 -32.13 -32.36
N SER A 223 19.97 -32.16 -33.40
CA SER A 223 18.52 -32.23 -33.41
C SER A 223 18.00 -33.31 -32.48
N PHE A 224 16.98 -32.99 -31.69
CA PHE A 224 15.99 -33.97 -31.24
C PHE A 224 14.61 -33.32 -31.18
N ARG A 225 13.77 -33.66 -32.17
CA ARG A 225 12.31 -33.64 -32.03
C ARG A 225 11.94 -34.66 -30.96
N GLN A 226 10.96 -34.35 -30.11
CA GLN A 226 9.72 -35.13 -30.07
C GLN A 226 8.67 -34.50 -29.12
N GLN A 227 7.55 -34.23 -29.77
CA GLN A 227 6.18 -33.98 -29.34
C GLN A 227 5.69 -34.92 -28.22
N PRO A 228 4.76 -34.46 -27.37
CA PRO A 228 3.73 -35.34 -26.83
C PRO A 228 2.30 -34.95 -27.27
N PRO A 229 1.39 -35.95 -27.35
CA PRO A 229 0.04 -35.83 -27.90
C PRO A 229 -1.02 -35.59 -26.82
N GLY A 230 -2.23 -35.18 -27.24
CA GLY A 230 -3.44 -35.52 -26.47
C GLY A 230 -4.41 -34.36 -26.23
N ALA A 231 -5.21 -34.03 -27.25
CA ALA A 231 -6.52 -33.41 -27.06
C ALA A 231 -7.58 -34.52 -26.85
N PRO A 232 -8.48 -34.42 -25.88
CA PRO A 232 -9.72 -35.19 -25.91
C PRO A 232 -10.85 -34.45 -26.64
N ARG A 233 -11.50 -35.23 -27.52
CA ARG A 233 -12.67 -34.94 -28.34
C ARG A 233 -13.91 -34.56 -27.51
N ARG A 234 -14.74 -33.68 -28.11
CA ARG A 234 -16.18 -33.55 -27.85
C ARG A 234 -16.92 -34.88 -28.07
N ALA A 235 -18.00 -35.12 -27.32
CA ALA A 235 -19.25 -35.66 -27.85
C ALA A 235 -20.45 -35.36 -26.91
N PRO A 236 -21.70 -35.37 -27.43
CA PRO A 236 -22.89 -34.79 -26.80
C PRO A 236 -23.96 -35.82 -26.34
N SER A 237 -24.99 -35.30 -25.65
CA SER A 237 -26.41 -35.73 -25.65
C SER A 237 -26.92 -36.89 -24.76
N ARG A 238 -28.21 -36.73 -24.39
CA ARG A 238 -29.17 -37.53 -23.59
C ARG A 238 -29.21 -37.13 -22.11
N THR A 239 -30.33 -36.70 -21.52
CA THR A 239 -31.76 -36.91 -21.81
C THR A 239 -32.54 -35.73 -21.23
#